data_AF-A0A9X4MA67-F1
#
_entry.id   AF-A0A9X4MA67-F1
#
_cell.length_a   1.000
_cell.length_b   1.000
_cell.length_c   1.000
_cell.angle_alpha   90.00
_cell.angle_beta   90.00
_cell.angle_gamma   90.00
#
_symmetry.space_group_name_H-M   'P 1'
#
loop_
_entity.id
_entity.type
_entity.pdbx_description
1 polymer ?
#
loop_
_entity_poly.entity_id
_entity_poly.type
_entity_poly.pdbx_seq_one_letter_code
_entity_poly.pdbx_strand_id
1 'polypeptide(L)'
;MSARDIYHNTVRLALEKDGWTITHDPFPLQIGKKRLSADLGAERLISAEKELQKIVVEVKSFVGQSDVKDLQQALGQYVLYSQILNQMEVKRVLYLAVSQPTFNSVFTIELG
;
A
#
# COMPACT_ATOMS: atom_id res chain seq x y z
N MET A 1 19.60 -1.85 -0.91
CA MET A 1 18.16 -1.69 -1.23
C MET A 1 17.40 -2.63 -0.31
N SER A 2 16.30 -2.20 0.30
CA SER A 2 15.41 -3.11 1.05
C SER A 2 14.93 -4.21 0.10
N ALA A 3 14.86 -5.46 0.56
CA ALA A 3 14.17 -6.49 -0.19
C ALA A 3 12.70 -6.07 -0.34
N ARG A 4 12.13 -6.29 -1.54
CA ARG A 4 10.69 -6.14 -1.76
C ARG A 4 9.95 -7.14 -0.89
N ASP A 5 8.73 -6.79 -0.48
CA ASP A 5 7.83 -7.76 0.13
C ASP A 5 7.62 -8.95 -0.82
N ILE A 6 7.53 -10.16 -0.27
CA ILE A 6 7.39 -11.40 -1.05
C ILE A 6 6.15 -11.42 -1.94
N TYR A 7 5.11 -10.65 -1.59
CA TYR A 7 3.86 -10.58 -2.36
C TYR A 7 3.81 -9.39 -3.33
N HIS A 8 4.87 -8.59 -3.46
CA HIS A 8 4.90 -7.42 -4.35
C HIS A 8 4.40 -7.72 -5.76
N ASN A 9 5.00 -8.73 -6.41
CA ASN A 9 4.63 -9.10 -7.78
C ASN A 9 3.20 -9.64 -7.87
N THR A 10 2.74 -10.36 -6.84
CA THR A 10 1.36 -10.88 -6.77
C THR A 10 0.35 -9.75 -6.73
N VAL A 11 0.59 -8.73 -5.88
CA VAL A 11 -0.28 -7.55 -5.77
C VAL A 11 -0.27 -6.74 -7.07
N ARG A 12 0.92 -6.52 -7.65
CA ARG A 12 1.06 -5.84 -8.94
C ARG A 12 0.22 -6.51 -10.04
N LEU A 13 0.38 -7.82 -10.21
CA LEU A 13 -0.35 -8.59 -11.21
C LEU A 13 -1.86 -8.60 -10.95
N ALA A 14 -2.29 -8.64 -9.68
CA ALA A 14 -3.70 -8.56 -9.32
C ALA A 14 -4.32 -7.21 -9.72
N LEU A 15 -3.62 -6.10 -9.45
CA LEU A 15 -4.05 -4.77 -9.88
C LEU A 15 -4.15 -4.67 -11.41
N GLU A 16 -3.12 -5.12 -12.14
CA GLU A 16 -3.11 -5.10 -13.61
C GLU A 16 -4.27 -5.93 -14.19
N LYS A 17 -4.56 -7.11 -13.62
CA LYS A 17 -5.71 -7.95 -14.01
C LYS A 17 -7.07 -7.33 -13.70
N ASP A 18 -7.15 -6.49 -12.67
CA ASP A 18 -8.35 -5.73 -12.29
C ASP A 18 -8.47 -4.38 -13.05
N GLY A 19 -7.67 -4.20 -14.11
CA GLY A 19 -7.73 -3.05 -15.00
C GLY A 19 -7.06 -1.79 -14.45
N TRP A 20 -6.22 -1.90 -13.44
CA TRP A 20 -5.39 -0.79 -12.97
C TRP A 20 -4.12 -0.66 -13.80
N THR A 21 -3.74 0.58 -14.10
CA THR A 21 -2.44 0.91 -14.70
C THR A 21 -1.46 1.24 -13.60
N ILE A 22 -0.35 0.49 -13.51
CA ILE A 22 0.75 0.80 -12.60
C ILE A 22 1.50 2.03 -13.11
N THR A 23 1.48 3.10 -12.33
CA THR A 23 2.17 4.38 -12.65
C THR A 23 3.57 4.44 -12.06
N HIS A 24 3.81 3.78 -10.92
CA HIS A 24 5.09 3.78 -10.20
C HIS A 24 5.31 2.44 -9.49
N ASP A 25 6.56 1.98 -9.48
CA ASP A 25 7.04 0.78 -8.78
C ASP A 25 8.56 0.96 -8.53
N PRO A 26 8.98 1.59 -7.41
CA PRO A 26 8.17 2.04 -6.27
C PRO A 26 7.62 3.48 -6.42
N PHE A 27 6.58 3.82 -5.65
CA PHE A 27 6.01 5.17 -5.60
C PHE A 27 6.84 6.09 -4.69
N PRO A 28 7.41 7.20 -5.18
CA PRO A 28 8.30 8.04 -4.41
C PRO A 28 7.54 8.86 -3.35
N LEU A 29 8.09 8.90 -2.13
CA LEU A 29 7.60 9.69 -1.01
C LEU A 29 8.74 10.59 -0.48
N GLN A 30 8.44 11.84 -0.15
CA GLN A 30 9.45 12.78 0.35
C GLN A 30 8.96 13.51 1.60
N ILE A 31 9.79 13.49 2.65
CA ILE A 31 9.56 14.25 3.88
C ILE A 31 10.82 15.04 4.25
N GLY A 32 10.76 16.36 4.09
CA GLY A 32 11.92 17.24 4.18
C GLY A 32 13.04 16.78 3.23
N LYS A 33 14.19 16.39 3.81
CA LYS A 33 15.36 15.87 3.06
C LYS A 33 15.38 14.34 2.93
N LYS A 34 14.45 13.63 3.56
CA LYS A 34 14.40 12.16 3.52
C LYS A 34 13.57 11.69 2.34
N ARG A 35 14.07 10.68 1.63
CA ARG A 35 13.36 9.97 0.55
C ARG A 35 12.93 8.60 1.07
N LEU A 36 11.65 8.32 0.91
CA LEU A 36 10.99 7.05 1.19
C LEU A 36 10.30 6.60 -0.10
N SER A 37 9.79 5.38 -0.10
CA SER A 37 8.96 4.91 -1.22
C SER A 37 7.92 3.92 -0.70
N ALA A 38 6.69 4.04 -1.19
CA ALA A 38 5.69 2.98 -1.06
C ALA A 38 5.85 1.98 -2.22
N ASP A 39 5.35 0.76 -2.05
CA ASP A 39 5.59 -0.31 -3.03
C ASP A 39 5.05 0.00 -4.42
N LEU A 40 3.83 0.52 -4.56
CA LEU A 40 3.20 0.77 -5.86
C LEU A 40 2.38 2.07 -5.88
N GLY A 41 2.29 2.66 -7.05
CA GLY A 41 1.28 3.67 -7.37
C GLY A 41 0.50 3.26 -8.60
N ALA A 42 -0.83 3.29 -8.56
CA ALA A 42 -1.67 2.84 -9.66
C ALA A 42 -2.86 3.78 -9.91
N GLU A 43 -3.44 3.70 -11.10
CA GLU A 43 -4.65 4.44 -11.45
C GLU A 43 -5.60 3.64 -12.35
N ARG A 44 -6.89 3.95 -12.29
CA ARG A 44 -7.92 3.32 -13.11
C ARG A 44 -9.02 4.33 -13.45
N LEU A 45 -9.53 4.26 -14.68
CA LEU A 45 -10.70 5.04 -15.09
C LEU A 45 -11.98 4.34 -14.65
N ILE A 46 -12.88 5.07 -13.99
CA ILE A 46 -14.23 4.59 -13.68
C ILE A 46 -15.14 5.02 -14.83
N SER A 47 -15.45 4.09 -15.73
CA SER A 47 -16.18 4.38 -16.99
C SER A 47 -17.57 5.00 -16.77
N ALA A 48 -18.22 4.72 -15.64
CA ALA A 48 -19.54 5.26 -15.32
C ALA A 48 -19.53 6.78 -15.05
N GLU A 49 -18.43 7.31 -14.51
CA GLU A 49 -18.35 8.72 -14.05
C GLU A 49 -17.25 9.54 -14.75
N LYS A 50 -16.43 8.90 -15.62
CA LYS A 50 -15.22 9.49 -16.21
C LYS A 50 -14.20 10.00 -15.18
N GLU A 51 -14.29 9.54 -13.94
CA GLU A 51 -13.33 9.90 -12.91
C GLU A 51 -12.12 8.95 -12.90
N LEU A 52 -10.94 9.52 -12.66
CA LEU A 52 -9.69 8.78 -12.57
C LEU A 52 -9.40 8.48 -11.09
N GLN A 53 -9.56 7.23 -10.69
CA GLN A 53 -9.20 6.77 -9.35
C GLN A 53 -7.69 6.56 -9.29
N LYS A 54 -7.03 7.11 -8.28
CA LYS A 54 -5.58 6.97 -8.08
C LYS A 54 -5.28 6.45 -6.68
N ILE A 55 -4.41 5.46 -6.61
CA ILE A 55 -4.03 4.80 -5.36
C ILE A 55 -2.51 4.73 -5.19
N VAL A 56 -2.10 4.68 -3.93
CA VAL A 56 -0.78 4.20 -3.50
C VAL A 56 -1.02 2.93 -2.71
N VAL A 57 -0.20 1.92 -2.93
CA VAL A 57 -0.33 0.62 -2.28
C VAL A 57 0.97 0.28 -1.59
N GLU A 58 0.87 -0.04 -0.31
CA GLU A 58 1.93 -0.63 0.50
C GLU A 58 1.62 -2.10 0.73
N VAL A 59 2.55 -3.00 0.42
CA VAL A 59 2.38 -4.45 0.50
C VAL A 59 2.94 -4.95 1.84
N LYS A 60 2.16 -5.79 2.54
CA LYS A 60 2.59 -6.45 3.77
C LYS A 60 2.26 -7.92 3.74
N SER A 61 3.29 -8.73 3.88
CA SER A 61 3.19 -10.20 3.92
C SER A 61 2.76 -10.78 5.25
N PHE A 62 3.00 -10.08 6.38
CA PHE A 62 2.71 -10.59 7.73
C PHE A 62 3.29 -12.00 7.97
N VAL A 63 4.55 -12.19 7.58
CA VAL A 63 5.31 -13.45 7.76
C VAL A 63 6.30 -13.37 8.93
N GLY A 64 6.24 -12.30 9.72
CA GLY A 64 7.05 -12.14 10.91
C GLY A 64 6.68 -13.16 11.98
N GLN A 65 7.48 -13.20 13.05
CA GLN A 65 7.24 -14.11 14.18
C GLN A 65 6.03 -13.69 15.04
N SER A 66 5.46 -12.51 14.81
CA SER A 66 4.35 -11.98 15.60
C SER A 66 3.50 -11.02 14.76
N ASP A 67 2.25 -11.43 14.52
CA ASP A 67 1.26 -10.64 13.78
C ASP A 67 1.02 -9.26 14.40
N VAL A 68 1.04 -9.16 15.74
CA VAL A 68 0.88 -7.89 16.47
C VAL A 68 2.04 -6.94 16.17
N LYS A 69 3.27 -7.45 16.15
CA LYS A 69 4.45 -6.63 15.84
C LYS A 69 4.43 -6.18 14.38
N ASP A 70 4.05 -7.08 13.47
CA ASP A 70 3.91 -6.77 12.05
C ASP A 70 2.81 -5.71 11.83
N LEU A 71 1.70 -5.81 12.56
CA LEU A 71 0.62 -4.83 12.53
C LEU A 71 1.07 -3.46 13.04
N GLN A 72 1.80 -3.41 14.17
CA GLN A 72 2.36 -2.16 14.70
C GLN A 72 3.26 -1.47 13.67
N GLN A 73 4.10 -2.23 12.97
CA GLN A 73 4.97 -1.70 11.92
C GLN A 73 4.16 -1.22 10.71
N ALA A 74 3.20 -2.02 10.24
CA ALA A 74 2.33 -1.66 9.12
C ALA A 74 1.51 -0.39 9.42
N LEU A 75 0.94 -0.28 10.62
CA LEU A 75 0.19 0.89 11.06
C LEU A 75 1.08 2.14 11.11
N GLY A 76 2.27 2.02 11.71
CA GLY A 76 3.23 3.14 11.78
C GLY A 76 3.63 3.64 10.39
N GLN A 77 3.90 2.73 9.45
CA GLN A 77 4.21 3.08 8.06
C GLN A 77 3.00 3.70 7.34
N TYR A 78 1.81 3.13 7.51
CA TYR A 78 0.58 3.65 6.91
C TYR A 78 0.29 5.09 7.35
N VAL A 79 0.35 5.36 8.66
CA VAL A 79 0.14 6.71 9.20
C VAL A 79 1.20 7.68 8.67
N LEU A 80 2.47 7.28 8.68
CA LEU A 80 3.55 8.12 8.15
C LEU A 80 3.35 8.44 6.67
N TYR A 81 3.05 7.44 5.83
CA TYR A 81 2.88 7.64 4.40
C TYR A 81 1.64 8.47 4.08
N SER A 82 0.54 8.29 4.81
CA SER A 82 -0.65 9.13 4.70
C SER A 82 -0.34 10.61 5.00
N GLN A 83 0.43 10.88 6.06
CA GLN A 83 0.87 12.25 6.38
C GLN A 83 1.76 12.85 5.28
N ILE A 84 2.67 12.06 4.72
CA ILE A 84 3.55 12.50 3.63
C ILE A 84 2.75 12.81 2.36
N LEU A 85 1.81 11.95 1.97
CA LEU A 85 0.94 12.18 0.81
C LEU A 85 0.14 13.47 0.97
N ASN A 86 -0.41 13.72 2.17
CA ASN A 86 -1.12 14.96 2.48
C ASN A 86 -0.21 16.19 2.39
N GLN A 87 1.00 16.12 2.95
CA GLN A 87 1.97 17.22 2.89
C GLN A 87 2.45 17.51 1.46
N MET A 88 2.56 16.48 0.62
CA MET A 88 2.92 16.61 -0.79
C MET A 88 1.73 17.03 -1.68
N GLU A 89 0.53 17.22 -1.10
CA GLU A 89 -0.73 17.49 -1.81
C GLU A 89 -1.05 16.46 -2.91
N VAL A 90 -0.62 15.21 -2.71
CA VAL A 90 -0.84 14.11 -3.64
C VAL A 90 -2.23 13.55 -3.43
N LYS A 91 -3.12 13.81 -4.38
CA LYS A 91 -4.49 13.27 -4.42
C LYS A 91 -4.51 11.79 -4.83
N ARG A 92 -4.08 10.90 -3.93
CA ARG A 92 -4.13 9.44 -4.07
C ARG A 92 -4.55 8.81 -2.75
N VAL A 93 -5.39 7.78 -2.81
CA VAL A 93 -5.78 7.02 -1.61
C VAL A 93 -4.71 5.98 -1.29
N LEU A 94 -4.23 5.94 -0.05
CA LEU A 94 -3.28 4.93 0.41
C LEU A 94 -4.03 3.66 0.84
N TYR A 95 -3.59 2.51 0.35
CA TYR A 95 -4.09 1.19 0.73
C TYR A 95 -2.96 0.32 1.28
N LEU A 96 -3.30 -0.52 2.25
CA LEU A 96 -2.45 -1.61 2.71
C LEU A 96 -2.90 -2.90 2.02
N ALA A 97 -2.06 -3.46 1.16
CA ALA A 97 -2.32 -4.76 0.53
C ALA A 97 -1.84 -5.88 1.45
N VAL A 98 -2.76 -6.75 1.84
CA VAL A 98 -2.52 -7.92 2.68
C VAL A 98 -3.16 -9.15 2.06
N SER A 99 -2.68 -10.33 2.45
CA SER A 99 -3.31 -11.59 2.01
C SER A 99 -4.69 -11.76 2.63
N GLN A 100 -5.59 -12.51 1.97
CA GLN A 100 -6.90 -12.84 2.54
C GLN A 100 -6.80 -13.57 3.89
N PRO A 101 -5.88 -14.55 4.09
CA PRO A 101 -5.64 -15.13 5.41
C PRO A 101 -5.30 -14.09 6.47
N THR A 102 -4.35 -13.19 6.17
CA THR A 102 -3.95 -12.10 7.09
C THR A 102 -5.12 -11.19 7.43
N PHE A 103 -5.94 -10.82 6.45
CA PHE A 103 -7.12 -10.00 6.69
C PHE A 103 -8.07 -10.69 7.68
N ASN A 104 -8.35 -11.97 7.44
CA ASN A 104 -9.27 -12.77 8.26
C ASN A 104 -8.72 -13.13 9.66
N SER A 105 -7.40 -13.04 9.89
CA SER A 105 -6.79 -13.36 11.18
C SER A 105 -6.37 -12.13 11.98
N VAL A 106 -5.82 -11.10 11.34
CA VAL A 106 -5.22 -9.93 12.01
C VAL A 106 -6.17 -8.74 12.04
N PHE A 107 -7.00 -8.56 11.01
CA PHE A 107 -7.81 -7.34 10.84
C PHE A 107 -9.30 -7.52 11.16
N THR A 108 -9.81 -8.75 11.23
CA THR A 108 -11.21 -9.04 11.58
C THR A 108 -11.38 -9.59 12.99
N ILE A 109 -10.30 -9.97 13.66
CA ILE A 109 -10.31 -10.44 15.04
C ILE A 109 -9.93 -9.26 15.92
N GLU A 110 -10.66 -9.04 17.02
CA GLU A 110 -10.25 -8.06 18.03
C GLU A 110 -8.84 -8.42 18.54
N LEU A 111 -7.99 -7.41 18.71
CA LEU A 111 -6.64 -7.58 19.25
C LEU A 111 -6.71 -7.85 20.76
N GLY A 112 -7.28 -8.99 21.14
CA GLY A 112 -7.58 -9.33 22.54
C GLY A 112 -8.78 -8.60 23.10
#